data_AF-A0A498LKZ1-F1
#
_entry.id   AF-A0A498LKZ1-F1
#
_cell.length_a   1.000
_cell.length_b   1.000
_cell.length_c   1.000
_cell.angle_alpha   90.00
_cell.angle_beta   90.00
_cell.angle_gamma   90.00
#
_symmetry.space_group_name_H-M   'P 1'
#
loop_
_entity.id
_entity.type
_entity.pdbx_description
1 polymer ?
#
loop_
_entity_poly.entity_id
_entity_poly.type
_entity_poly.pdbx_seq_one_letter_code
_entity_poly.pdbx_strand_id
1 'polypeptide(L)'
;MLAVVVVLFLVAGLSDSKILSKCELKQQLETGLSLPSTNSADMLAQIVCHVQNSSSFNTSAIKTIPEPEEPHGNHGSRHRRSPGGKKKGHPSSSESVENKSEVWTLYGLFQLSDHVVCNSTQSRALNLCGLTCTKLIDDNISDDINCVQTLINAVTAQIPDPNIVKHIREMISLIYQPECNMVKATSYFADC
;
A
#
# COMPACT_ATOMS: atom_id res chain seq x y z
N MET A 1 3.28 54.59 18.13
CA MET A 1 2.78 53.54 17.23
C MET A 1 3.70 52.35 17.36
N LEU A 2 3.22 51.23 17.92
CA LEU A 2 4.00 50.00 18.06
C LEU A 2 3.83 49.20 16.76
N ALA A 3 4.87 49.09 15.94
CA ALA A 3 4.83 48.27 14.74
C ALA A 3 5.03 46.80 15.15
N VAL A 4 3.97 46.01 15.10
CA VAL A 4 4.04 44.56 15.26
C VAL A 4 4.46 43.98 13.91
N VAL A 5 5.71 43.55 13.80
CA VAL A 5 6.19 42.81 12.63
C VAL A 5 5.76 41.36 12.80
N VAL A 6 4.69 40.97 12.10
CA VAL A 6 4.26 39.57 11.99
C VAL A 6 5.17 38.90 10.96
N VAL A 7 6.18 38.16 11.42
CA VAL A 7 6.99 37.30 10.54
C VAL A 7 6.18 36.03 10.26
N LEU A 8 5.51 36.00 9.12
CA LEU A 8 4.93 34.78 8.57
C LEU A 8 6.09 33.89 8.07
N PHE A 9 6.55 32.97 8.91
CA PHE A 9 7.37 31.85 8.45
C PHE A 9 6.49 30.91 7.63
N LEU A 10 6.35 31.21 6.34
CA LEU A 10 5.97 30.21 5.35
C LEU A 10 7.13 29.23 5.25
N VAL A 11 7.10 28.14 6.03
CA VAL A 11 7.95 27.00 5.79
C VAL A 11 7.46 26.38 4.49
N ALA A 12 8.04 26.80 3.37
CA ALA A 12 7.99 26.03 2.15
C ALA A 12 8.69 24.71 2.44
N GLY A 13 7.91 23.64 2.61
CA GLY A 13 8.45 22.29 2.71
C GLY A 13 9.12 21.97 1.38
N LEU A 14 10.43 22.17 1.30
CA LEU A 14 11.26 21.46 0.34
C LEU A 14 11.08 19.99 0.69
N SER A 15 10.45 19.23 -0.20
CA SER A 15 10.38 17.77 -0.11
C SER A 15 11.77 17.23 -0.42
N ASP A 16 12.72 17.45 0.50
CA ASP A 16 13.99 16.75 0.45
C ASP A 16 13.69 15.27 0.73
N SER A 17 14.31 14.38 -0.04
CA SER A 17 14.13 12.94 0.14
C SER A 17 15.03 12.48 1.29
N LYS A 18 14.44 12.04 2.40
CA LYS A 18 15.19 11.41 3.49
C LYS A 18 15.43 9.92 3.21
N ILE A 19 16.69 9.50 3.30
CA ILE A 19 17.09 8.09 3.31
C ILE A 19 17.31 7.66 4.77
N LEU A 20 16.55 6.68 5.25
CA LEU A 20 16.72 6.13 6.60
C LEU A 20 17.78 5.03 6.62
N SER A 21 18.43 4.84 7.76
CA SER A 21 19.22 3.63 7.97
C SER A 21 18.34 2.44 8.37
N LYS A 22 18.82 1.21 8.11
CA LYS A 22 18.15 -0.03 8.55
C LYS A 22 17.85 -0.03 10.06
N CYS A 23 18.79 0.46 10.87
CA CYS A 23 18.65 0.47 12.34
C CYS A 23 17.73 1.58 12.83
N GLU A 24 17.76 2.76 12.19
CA GLU A 24 16.81 3.85 12.48
C GLU A 24 15.37 3.40 12.19
N LEU A 25 15.15 2.75 11.05
CA LEU A 25 13.82 2.24 10.71
C LEU A 25 13.37 1.13 11.66
N LYS A 26 14.25 0.18 12.00
CA LYS A 26 13.98 -0.85 13.02
C LYS A 26 13.45 -0.23 14.31
N GLN A 27 14.18 0.76 14.85
CA GLN A 27 13.82 1.42 16.11
C GLN A 27 12.46 2.14 16.04
N GLN A 28 12.17 2.83 14.94
CA GLN A 28 10.90 3.51 14.75
C GLN A 28 9.73 2.51 14.63
N LEU A 29 9.93 1.40 13.93
CA LEU A 29 8.93 0.33 13.81
C LEU A 29 8.66 -0.38 15.14
N GLU A 30 9.71 -0.65 15.95
CA GLU A 30 9.55 -1.25 17.28
C GLU A 30 8.69 -0.38 18.22
N THR A 31 8.69 0.93 18.00
CA THR A 31 7.91 1.90 18.79
C THR A 31 6.51 2.12 18.24
N GLY A 32 6.35 2.10 16.91
CA GLY A 32 5.10 2.49 16.24
C GLY A 32 4.22 1.33 15.76
N LEU A 33 4.76 0.12 15.60
CA LEU A 33 3.99 -1.07 15.21
C LEU A 33 3.73 -2.01 16.39
N SER A 34 2.48 -2.44 16.50
CA SER A 34 2.05 -3.52 17.38
C SER A 34 1.79 -4.78 16.55
N LEU A 35 2.83 -5.61 16.43
CA LEU A 35 2.76 -6.91 15.76
C LEU A 35 2.29 -8.02 16.71
N PRO A 36 1.70 -9.12 16.19
CA PRO A 36 1.31 -10.27 17.01
C PRO A 36 2.48 -10.82 17.82
N SER A 37 2.20 -11.32 19.03
CA SER A 37 3.22 -11.76 19.99
C SER A 37 4.10 -12.92 19.49
N THR A 38 3.62 -13.71 18.53
CA THR A 38 4.41 -14.79 17.91
C THR A 38 5.17 -14.27 16.70
N ASN A 39 6.50 -14.38 16.74
CA ASN A 39 7.41 -14.01 15.65
C ASN A 39 7.41 -12.51 15.26
N SER A 40 7.03 -11.61 16.17
CA SER A 40 7.00 -10.15 15.92
C SER A 40 8.32 -9.61 15.40
N ALA A 41 9.45 -10.05 15.96
CA ALA A 41 10.78 -9.62 15.52
C ALA A 41 11.06 -10.04 14.06
N ASP A 42 10.73 -11.28 13.69
CA ASP A 42 10.92 -11.77 12.31
C ASP A 42 9.97 -11.05 11.34
N MET A 43 8.73 -10.77 11.74
CA MET A 43 7.79 -9.96 10.93
C MET A 43 8.31 -8.54 10.74
N LEU A 44 8.87 -7.92 11.77
CA LEU A 44 9.51 -6.61 11.65
C LEU A 44 10.69 -6.66 10.68
N ALA A 45 11.52 -7.72 10.75
CA ALA A 45 12.61 -7.93 9.81
C ALA A 45 12.13 -8.11 8.37
N GLN A 46 11.00 -8.80 8.16
CA GLN A 46 10.36 -8.94 6.85
C GLN A 46 9.89 -7.59 6.29
N ILE A 47 9.25 -6.75 7.11
CA ILE A 47 8.83 -5.39 6.71
C ILE A 47 10.04 -4.54 6.32
N VAL A 48 11.10 -4.56 7.13
CA VAL A 48 12.33 -3.80 6.83
C VAL A 48 13.04 -4.34 5.59
N CYS A 49 13.01 -5.65 5.34
CA CYS A 49 13.49 -6.26 4.10
C CYS A 49 12.70 -5.79 2.87
N HIS A 50 11.37 -5.68 2.97
CA HIS A 50 10.56 -5.10 1.91
C HIS A 50 10.95 -3.66 1.61
N VAL A 51 11.11 -2.83 2.64
CA VAL A 51 11.56 -1.44 2.48
C VAL A 51 12.93 -1.38 1.79
N GLN A 52 13.88 -2.22 2.19
CA GLN A 52 15.19 -2.31 1.56
C GLN A 52 15.09 -2.61 0.06
N ASN A 53 14.27 -3.60 -0.31
CA ASN A 53 14.16 -4.06 -1.70
C ASN A 53 13.30 -3.16 -2.59
N SER A 54 12.33 -2.45 -2.00
CA SER A 54 11.30 -1.73 -2.75
C SER A 54 11.54 -0.23 -2.85
N SER A 55 12.05 0.40 -1.78
CA SER A 55 12.32 1.84 -1.73
C SER A 55 13.79 2.18 -1.43
N SER A 56 14.62 1.18 -1.08
CA SER A 56 15.99 1.42 -0.60
C SER A 56 16.04 2.43 0.56
N PHE A 57 15.06 2.33 1.46
CA PHE A 57 14.88 3.22 2.61
C PHE A 57 14.60 4.70 2.26
N ASN A 58 14.18 4.98 1.03
CA ASN A 58 13.82 6.32 0.59
C ASN A 58 12.37 6.64 0.95
N THR A 59 12.19 7.67 1.79
CA THR A 59 10.87 8.16 2.23
C THR A 59 10.04 8.76 1.09
N SER A 60 10.65 9.28 0.03
CA SER A 60 9.94 9.87 -1.12
C SER A 60 9.88 8.96 -2.34
N ALA A 61 10.10 7.64 -2.18
CA ALA A 61 10.07 6.69 -3.29
C ALA A 61 8.66 6.60 -3.91
N ILE A 62 8.58 6.68 -5.25
CA ILE A 62 7.34 6.49 -5.99
C ILE A 62 7.58 5.49 -7.11
N LYS A 63 6.65 4.55 -7.27
CA LYS A 63 6.69 3.54 -8.34
C LYS A 63 5.30 3.29 -8.88
N THR A 64 5.20 3.01 -10.17
CA THR A 64 3.96 2.53 -10.79
C THR A 64 4.10 1.05 -11.12
N ILE A 65 3.05 0.27 -10.84
CA ILE A 65 2.94 -1.13 -11.25
C ILE A 65 1.62 -1.35 -11.99
N PRO A 66 1.54 -2.29 -12.95
CA PRO A 66 0.25 -2.82 -13.36
C PRO A 66 -0.49 -3.35 -12.12
N GLU A 67 -1.82 -3.21 -12.06
CA GLU A 67 -2.63 -3.89 -11.06
C GLU A 67 -2.22 -5.37 -10.99
N PRO A 68 -2.00 -5.93 -9.78
CA PRO A 68 -1.64 -7.34 -9.64
C PRO A 68 -2.70 -8.25 -10.29
N GLU A 69 -2.37 -8.87 -11.42
CA GLU A 69 -3.28 -9.81 -12.08
C GLU A 69 -3.37 -11.11 -11.26
N GLU A 70 -4.59 -11.61 -11.05
CA GLU A 70 -4.83 -12.96 -10.55
C GLU A 70 -4.23 -13.99 -11.52
N PRO A 71 -3.66 -15.11 -11.05
CA PRO A 71 -3.46 -16.26 -11.91
C PRO A 71 -4.84 -16.73 -12.35
N HIS A 72 -5.26 -16.35 -13.55
CA HIS A 72 -6.51 -16.78 -14.15
C HIS A 72 -6.55 -18.32 -14.15
N GLY A 73 -7.20 -18.86 -13.12
CA GLY A 73 -7.59 -20.25 -13.08
C GLY A 73 -8.34 -20.52 -14.37
N ASN A 74 -7.80 -21.46 -15.16
CA ASN A 74 -8.39 -21.88 -16.40
C ASN A 74 -9.78 -22.45 -16.09
N HIS A 75 -10.80 -21.60 -16.04
CA HIS A 75 -12.19 -22.00 -15.99
C HIS A 75 -12.52 -22.56 -17.36
N GLY A 76 -12.15 -23.84 -17.53
CA GLY A 76 -12.56 -24.66 -18.64
C GLY A 76 -14.06 -24.49 -18.80
N SER A 77 -14.45 -23.77 -19.85
CA SER A 77 -15.83 -23.55 -20.23
C SER A 77 -16.44 -24.91 -20.55
N ARG A 78 -17.11 -25.52 -19.56
CA ARG A 78 -18.01 -26.65 -19.81
C ARG A 78 -19.22 -26.10 -20.54
N HIS A 79 -19.14 -26.06 -21.86
CA HIS A 79 -20.28 -25.90 -22.75
C HIS A 79 -21.26 -27.05 -22.53
N ARG A 80 -22.24 -26.85 -21.64
CA ARG A 80 -23.49 -27.61 -21.66
C ARG A 80 -24.38 -26.98 -22.73
N ARG A 81 -24.38 -27.57 -23.93
CA ARG A 81 -25.41 -27.32 -24.93
C ARG A 81 -26.73 -27.93 -24.44
N SER A 82 -27.75 -27.10 -24.25
CA SER A 82 -29.16 -27.51 -24.28
C SER A 82 -29.96 -26.52 -25.15
N PRO A 83 -30.87 -27.00 -26.01
CA PRO A 83 -31.52 -26.17 -27.00
C PRO A 83 -32.85 -25.56 -26.51
N GLY A 84 -33.10 -24.31 -26.91
CA GLY A 84 -34.46 -23.79 -27.15
C GLY A 84 -34.99 -22.74 -26.17
N GLY A 85 -35.21 -21.52 -26.66
CA GLY A 85 -36.08 -20.54 -25.99
C GLY A 85 -35.87 -19.09 -26.45
N LYS A 86 -36.77 -18.57 -27.30
CA LYS A 86 -36.87 -17.14 -27.69
C LYS A 86 -37.19 -16.25 -26.49
N LYS A 87 -36.59 -15.04 -26.39
CA LYS A 87 -37.30 -13.73 -26.36
C LYS A 87 -36.41 -12.49 -26.10
N LYS A 88 -36.66 -11.48 -26.95
CA LYS A 88 -36.76 -10.00 -26.81
C LYS A 88 -35.65 -9.19 -26.08
N GLY A 89 -35.17 -8.18 -26.79
CA GLY A 89 -34.14 -7.23 -26.37
C GLY A 89 -34.60 -6.06 -25.51
N HIS A 90 -33.58 -5.38 -24.98
CA HIS A 90 -33.59 -4.03 -24.43
C HIS A 90 -32.28 -3.35 -24.89
N PRO A 91 -32.28 -2.02 -25.15
CA PRO A 91 -31.10 -1.33 -25.62
C PRO A 91 -30.12 -1.16 -24.46
N SER A 92 -29.00 -1.88 -24.52
CA SER A 92 -27.85 -1.64 -23.66
C SER A 92 -27.18 -0.37 -24.14
N SER A 93 -27.22 0.68 -23.33
CA SER A 93 -26.32 1.82 -23.45
C SER A 93 -24.90 1.27 -23.50
N SER A 94 -24.28 1.43 -24.66
CA SER A 94 -22.92 1.05 -24.95
C SER A 94 -22.03 2.13 -24.35
N GLU A 95 -21.82 2.07 -23.04
CA GLU A 95 -20.69 2.79 -22.46
C GLU A 95 -19.43 2.04 -22.88
N SER A 96 -18.63 2.73 -23.69
CA SER A 96 -17.37 2.27 -24.21
C SER A 96 -16.47 1.81 -23.08
N VAL A 97 -16.19 0.50 -23.04
CA VAL A 97 -15.14 -0.09 -22.22
C VAL A 97 -13.81 0.41 -22.75
N GLU A 98 -13.33 1.54 -22.22
CA GLU A 98 -11.91 1.85 -22.25
C GLU A 98 -11.23 0.79 -21.38
N ASN A 99 -10.59 -0.18 -22.01
CA ASN A 99 -9.70 -1.12 -21.33
C ASN A 99 -8.44 -0.37 -20.90
N LYS A 100 -8.56 0.49 -19.88
CA LYS A 100 -7.41 0.97 -19.11
C LYS A 100 -7.04 -0.17 -18.18
N SER A 101 -5.92 -0.81 -18.44
CA SER A 101 -5.22 -1.57 -17.41
C SER A 101 -5.08 -0.65 -16.19
N GLU A 102 -5.71 -1.00 -15.08
CA GLU A 102 -5.63 -0.22 -13.86
C GLU A 102 -4.17 -0.23 -13.40
N VAL A 103 -3.59 0.95 -13.17
CA VAL A 103 -2.17 1.12 -12.81
C VAL A 103 -2.14 1.60 -11.38
N TRP A 104 -1.48 0.86 -10.49
CA TRP A 104 -1.32 1.26 -9.11
C TRP A 104 -0.09 2.15 -8.97
N THR A 105 -0.24 3.25 -8.24
CA THR A 105 0.90 4.06 -7.82
C THR A 105 1.22 3.76 -6.36
N LEU A 106 2.46 3.36 -6.11
CA LEU A 106 3.00 3.04 -4.80
C LEU A 106 3.82 4.23 -4.29
N TYR A 107 3.60 4.58 -3.03
CA TYR A 107 4.16 5.75 -2.39
C TYR A 107 4.98 5.38 -1.16
N GLY A 108 6.06 6.10 -0.98
CA GLY A 108 6.74 6.20 0.28
C GLY A 108 7.65 5.04 0.62
N LEU A 109 8.13 5.10 1.84
CA LEU A 109 9.06 4.13 2.40
C LEU A 109 8.57 2.68 2.27
N PHE A 110 7.28 2.46 2.51
CA PHE A 110 6.66 1.13 2.50
C PHE A 110 5.98 0.78 1.16
N GLN A 111 6.06 1.66 0.16
CA GLN A 111 5.48 1.47 -1.17
C GLN A 111 3.97 1.14 -1.10
N LEU A 112 3.20 1.98 -0.41
CA LEU A 112 1.76 1.82 -0.19
C LEU A 112 0.94 2.39 -1.36
N SER A 113 -0.10 1.68 -1.81
CA SER A 113 -0.86 2.01 -3.02
C SER A 113 -1.95 3.06 -2.83
N ASP A 114 -2.12 3.97 -3.78
CA ASP A 114 -3.25 4.91 -3.85
C ASP A 114 -4.60 4.28 -4.25
N HIS A 115 -4.64 2.98 -4.55
CA HIS A 115 -5.92 2.27 -4.74
C HIS A 115 -6.49 1.79 -3.40
N VAL A 116 -5.64 1.60 -2.39
CA VAL A 116 -6.01 0.97 -1.12
C VAL A 116 -5.84 1.92 0.05
N VAL A 117 -4.71 2.59 0.13
CA VAL A 117 -4.19 3.12 1.38
C VAL A 117 -4.45 4.62 1.54
N CYS A 118 -4.17 5.39 0.50
CA CYS A 118 -4.21 6.85 0.49
C CYS A 118 -5.00 7.37 -0.71
N ASN A 119 -5.44 8.63 -0.66
CA ASN A 119 -6.09 9.27 -1.81
C ASN A 119 -5.07 10.07 -2.65
N SER A 120 -5.10 9.85 -3.97
CA SER A 120 -4.39 10.67 -4.97
C SER A 120 -5.41 11.44 -5.83
N THR A 121 -4.96 12.43 -6.59
CA THR A 121 -5.87 13.18 -7.49
C THR A 121 -6.37 12.35 -8.67
N GLN A 122 -5.89 11.12 -8.84
CA GLN A 122 -6.05 10.31 -10.05
C GLN A 122 -6.75 8.95 -9.80
N SER A 123 -6.84 8.47 -8.56
CA SER A 123 -7.40 7.14 -8.23
C SER A 123 -8.76 7.21 -7.52
N ARG A 124 -9.61 6.19 -7.72
CA ARG A 124 -10.78 5.92 -6.85
C ARG A 124 -10.31 5.10 -5.65
N ALA A 125 -9.70 5.76 -4.68
CA ALA A 125 -9.08 5.10 -3.54
C ALA A 125 -10.10 4.64 -2.48
N LEU A 126 -9.86 3.46 -1.87
CA LEU A 126 -10.47 3.10 -0.59
C LEU A 126 -10.07 4.07 0.53
N ASN A 127 -8.85 4.63 0.42
CA ASN A 127 -8.25 5.55 1.37
C ASN A 127 -8.34 5.04 2.82
N LEU A 128 -7.89 3.80 3.03
CA LEU A 128 -7.98 3.10 4.31
C LEU A 128 -7.39 3.91 5.48
N CYS A 129 -6.34 4.69 5.25
CA CYS A 129 -5.67 5.48 6.28
C CYS A 129 -6.19 6.92 6.41
N GLY A 130 -7.16 7.32 5.58
CA GLY A 130 -7.77 8.65 5.67
C GLY A 130 -6.80 9.81 5.38
N LEU A 131 -5.80 9.61 4.51
CA LEU A 131 -4.73 10.58 4.25
C LEU A 131 -4.51 10.80 2.73
N THR A 132 -3.87 11.92 2.38
CA THR A 132 -3.41 12.16 1.00
C THR A 132 -2.08 11.46 0.78
N CYS A 133 -1.84 10.91 -0.41
CA CYS A 133 -0.59 10.17 -0.68
C CYS A 133 0.68 11.02 -0.55
N THR A 134 0.56 12.35 -0.57
CA THR A 134 1.67 13.28 -0.28
C THR A 134 2.22 13.13 1.14
N LYS A 135 1.41 12.62 2.07
CA LYS A 135 1.83 12.36 3.45
C LYS A 135 2.78 11.18 3.56
N LEU A 136 2.63 10.20 2.68
CA LEU A 136 3.51 9.04 2.60
C LEU A 136 4.87 9.32 1.93
N ILE A 137 5.11 10.53 1.42
CA ILE A 137 6.35 10.88 0.71
C ILE A 137 7.11 12.03 1.38
N ASP A 138 6.69 12.42 2.58
CA ASP A 138 7.39 13.39 3.41
C ASP A 138 8.38 12.71 4.38
N ASP A 139 9.21 13.50 5.06
CA ASP A 139 10.27 12.98 5.93
C ASP A 139 9.76 12.32 7.23
N ASN A 140 8.52 12.61 7.62
CA ASN A 140 7.94 12.16 8.86
C ASN A 140 7.18 10.84 8.65
N ILE A 141 7.84 9.73 8.93
CA ILE A 141 7.26 8.40 8.70
C ILE A 141 6.22 7.94 9.75
N SER A 142 5.79 8.83 10.64
CA SER A 142 4.88 8.46 11.74
C SER A 142 3.50 8.05 11.21
N ASP A 143 2.96 8.78 10.24
CA ASP A 143 1.69 8.42 9.61
C ASP A 143 1.84 7.21 8.70
N ASP A 144 2.99 7.02 8.03
CA ASP A 144 3.31 5.81 7.28
C ASP A 144 3.24 4.56 8.17
N ILE A 145 3.89 4.59 9.34
CA ILE A 145 3.91 3.46 10.28
C ILE A 145 2.50 3.17 10.81
N ASN A 146 1.76 4.20 11.22
CA ASN A 146 0.37 4.05 11.67
C ASN A 146 -0.52 3.46 10.56
N CYS A 147 -0.21 3.80 9.32
CA CYS A 147 -0.93 3.34 8.16
C CYS A 147 -0.62 1.87 7.81
N VAL A 148 0.65 1.44 7.94
CA VAL A 148 1.02 0.01 7.89
C VAL A 148 0.27 -0.77 8.98
N GLN A 149 0.19 -0.26 10.21
CA GLN A 149 -0.59 -0.89 11.28
C GLN A 149 -2.08 -1.02 10.89
N THR A 150 -2.66 0.03 10.33
CA THR A 150 -4.06 0.04 9.88
C THR A 150 -4.30 -1.01 8.81
N LEU A 151 -3.38 -1.12 7.84
CA LEU A 151 -3.42 -2.13 6.79
C LEU A 151 -3.34 -3.56 7.34
N ILE A 152 -2.42 -3.84 8.28
CA ILE A 152 -2.30 -5.15 8.95
C ILE A 152 -3.59 -5.49 9.69
N ASN A 153 -4.16 -4.55 10.44
CA ASN A 153 -5.39 -4.75 11.19
C ASN A 153 -6.60 -5.03 10.26
N ALA A 154 -6.63 -4.40 9.08
CA ALA A 154 -7.74 -4.54 8.13
C ALA A 154 -7.91 -5.97 7.60
N VAL A 155 -6.85 -6.78 7.52
CA VAL A 155 -6.97 -8.21 7.14
C VAL A 155 -7.71 -9.02 8.18
N THR A 156 -7.55 -8.66 9.45
CA THR A 156 -8.18 -9.37 10.57
C THR A 156 -9.60 -8.89 10.84
N ALA A 157 -10.00 -7.75 10.26
CA ALA A 157 -11.33 -7.20 10.41
C ALA A 157 -12.36 -7.97 9.57
N GLN A 158 -13.59 -8.04 10.08
CA GLN A 158 -14.75 -8.58 9.35
C GLN A 158 -15.22 -7.57 8.30
N ILE A 159 -14.54 -7.50 7.14
CA ILE A 159 -14.95 -6.63 6.03
C ILE A 159 -15.99 -7.38 5.16
N PRO A 160 -17.20 -6.80 4.94
CA PRO A 160 -18.27 -7.48 4.22
C PRO A 160 -18.11 -7.50 2.70
N ASP A 161 -17.37 -6.54 2.11
CA ASP A 161 -17.17 -6.47 0.66
C ASP A 161 -15.96 -7.32 0.22
N PRO A 162 -16.17 -8.39 -0.57
CA PRO A 162 -15.09 -9.27 -1.01
C PRO A 162 -14.08 -8.59 -1.94
N ASN A 163 -14.49 -7.57 -2.72
CA ASN A 163 -13.59 -6.86 -3.62
C ASN A 163 -12.63 -5.96 -2.84
N ILE A 164 -13.11 -5.33 -1.77
CA ILE A 164 -12.27 -4.54 -0.85
C ILE A 164 -11.22 -5.44 -0.20
N VAL A 165 -11.62 -6.62 0.27
CA VAL A 165 -10.70 -7.59 0.88
C VAL A 165 -9.65 -8.07 -0.11
N LYS A 166 -10.01 -8.26 -1.39
CA LYS A 166 -9.06 -8.64 -2.45
C LYS A 166 -7.92 -7.62 -2.58
N HIS A 167 -8.25 -6.33 -2.73
CA HIS A 167 -7.26 -5.26 -2.88
C HIS A 167 -6.37 -5.12 -1.64
N ILE A 168 -6.94 -5.28 -0.44
CA ILE A 168 -6.16 -5.27 0.81
C ILE A 168 -5.16 -6.43 0.85
N ARG A 169 -5.57 -7.64 0.44
CA ARG A 169 -4.68 -8.81 0.36
C ARG A 169 -3.57 -8.60 -0.67
N GLU A 170 -3.87 -8.01 -1.82
CA GLU A 170 -2.89 -7.66 -2.85
C GLU A 170 -1.89 -6.62 -2.34
N MET A 171 -2.36 -5.58 -1.65
CA MET A 171 -1.46 -4.60 -1.02
C MET A 171 -0.51 -5.28 -0.02
N ILE A 172 -1.02 -6.23 0.77
CA ILE A 172 -0.20 -6.93 1.76
C ILE A 172 0.75 -7.94 1.13
N SER A 173 0.37 -8.59 0.03
CA SER A 173 1.30 -9.48 -0.69
C SER A 173 2.48 -8.72 -1.30
N LEU A 174 2.31 -7.44 -1.64
CA LEU A 174 3.43 -6.58 -2.06
C LEU A 174 4.42 -6.29 -0.92
N ILE A 175 3.95 -6.26 0.34
CA ILE A 175 4.78 -6.01 1.54
C ILE A 175 5.48 -7.31 1.98
N TYR A 176 4.80 -8.46 1.96
CA TYR A 176 5.38 -9.74 2.37
C TYR A 176 5.93 -10.51 1.16
N GLN A 177 7.02 -9.98 0.61
CA GLN A 177 7.66 -10.52 -0.58
C GLN A 177 8.33 -11.89 -0.32
N PRO A 178 8.30 -12.83 -1.29
CA PRO A 178 8.92 -14.15 -1.16
C PRO A 178 10.38 -14.14 -0.71
N GLU A 179 11.15 -13.16 -1.19
CA GLU A 179 12.57 -12.97 -0.90
C GLU A 179 12.80 -12.61 0.58
N CYS A 180 11.82 -11.99 1.23
CA CYS A 180 11.88 -11.58 2.63
C CYS A 180 11.34 -12.63 3.60
N ASN A 181 10.55 -13.61 3.15
CA ASN A 181 9.85 -14.57 4.01
C ASN A 181 10.76 -15.38 4.95
N MET A 182 12.02 -15.64 4.54
CA MET A 182 12.97 -16.42 5.34
C MET A 182 13.91 -15.56 6.20
N VAL A 183 13.76 -14.24 6.18
CA VAL A 183 14.58 -13.34 6.97
C VAL A 183 14.36 -13.58 8.46
N LYS A 184 15.46 -13.71 9.21
CA LYS A 184 15.46 -13.86 10.67
C LYS A 184 15.97 -12.58 11.31
N ALA A 185 15.24 -12.07 12.29
CA ALA A 185 15.56 -10.80 12.93
C ALA A 185 16.96 -10.81 13.55
N THR A 186 17.35 -11.93 14.16
CA THR A 186 18.64 -12.10 14.83
C THR A 186 19.83 -11.93 13.90
N SER A 187 19.75 -12.40 12.65
CA SER A 187 20.82 -12.23 11.67
C SER A 187 20.66 -10.91 10.89
N TYR A 188 19.44 -10.56 10.51
CA TYR A 188 19.17 -9.39 9.68
C TYR A 188 19.50 -8.07 10.37
N PHE A 189 19.30 -8.02 11.69
CA PHE A 189 19.60 -6.87 12.52
C PHE A 189 20.84 -7.05 13.38
N ALA A 190 21.77 -7.96 13.05
CA ALA A 190 22.96 -8.21 13.85
C ALA A 190 23.90 -7.00 13.96
N ASP A 191 23.90 -6.12 12.95
CA ASP A 191 24.67 -4.87 12.93
C ASP A 191 23.85 -3.67 13.45
N CYS A 192 22.67 -3.95 13.98
CA CYS A 192 21.81 -3.07 14.76
C CYS A 192 21.63 -3.69 16.17
#